data_AF-A0A7R7EJT2-F1
#
_entry.id   AF-A0A7R7EJT2-F1
#
_cell.length_a   1.000
_cell.length_b   1.000
_cell.length_c   1.000
_cell.angle_alpha   90.00
_cell.angle_beta   90.00
_cell.angle_gamma   90.00
#
_symmetry.space_group_name_H-M   'P 1'
#
loop_
_entity.id
_entity.type
_entity.pdbx_description
1 polymer ?
#
loop_
_entity_poly.entity_id
_entity_poly.type
_entity_poly.pdbx_seq_one_letter_code
_entity_poly.pdbx_strand_id
1 'polypeptide(L)'
;MKKAKKLSIVAISRAFIQVLCFVFLPSLYISALMGVKELYLAAIHNEFSANIITDLIPLIATVPLTILLGRFFCGWMCAFGSFTDFIYKVSSQFVTKKKLKEEIDGALKYVKYGILVLIIMVIWSLNVTVFSSSSPWDVFGMLFTVGKLPDLSYVISYLTVGFVLFIAIIIASVFVERFFCRYLCPMGAIFGLTSLLRIGKIRKPTDGCGKCRICTNNCAMGIPLYKYDEVSSPECINCMKCVSSCPRNNTSYSVAKKDVRPLMAGCVSFAVMTGIYYVGNITASANGGNTTISSTSTNNANSLYNDGTYEGSGTGFRGQTTTVNVTVKSGAITNIETVTTGDDGDFYNRAFNGVTSDIISSQSTDVDSVSGATYSSNGIMEAVANALESAKTGSNSSQSTDSNATSNDSSSSTSSNTEDSSNGYGRVGHKGQRSDDSKEFNNSQDADVSNNDANSSSKSSSSSTAEYTDGTYEGSGTGFRGATTTLKVTVSKGKISDISVESYGDDAQFFESAYDTVTQEIISEQSTNVDSVSGATYSSNGIMEAVADALNSATK
;
A
#
# COMPACT_ATOMS: atom_id res chain seq x y z
N MET A 1 -23.72 -34.67 -15.21
CA MET A 1 -23.87 -33.37 -14.50
C MET A 1 -23.01 -33.37 -13.23
N LYS A 2 -22.07 -32.43 -13.05
CA LYS A 2 -21.36 -32.26 -11.77
C LYS A 2 -22.28 -31.52 -10.79
N LYS A 3 -22.75 -32.19 -9.74
CA LYS A 3 -23.60 -31.59 -8.69
C LYS A 3 -22.89 -30.37 -8.11
N ALA A 4 -23.50 -29.18 -8.18
CA ALA A 4 -22.89 -27.96 -7.67
C ALA A 4 -22.57 -28.14 -6.18
N LYS A 5 -21.28 -28.01 -5.81
CA LYS A 5 -20.88 -28.06 -4.39
C LYS A 5 -21.45 -26.83 -3.71
N LYS A 6 -22.44 -27.03 -2.83
CA LYS A 6 -22.96 -25.98 -1.94
C LYS A 6 -21.78 -25.43 -1.14
N LEU A 7 -21.35 -24.20 -1.44
CA LEU A 7 -20.21 -23.60 -0.75
C LEU A 7 -20.59 -23.35 0.71
N SER A 8 -19.69 -23.70 1.63
CA SER A 8 -19.87 -23.39 3.04
C SER A 8 -19.77 -21.88 3.25
N ILE A 9 -20.67 -21.32 4.08
CA ILE A 9 -20.65 -19.91 4.47
C ILE A 9 -19.26 -19.52 5.01
N VAL A 10 -18.60 -20.41 5.76
CA VAL A 10 -17.24 -20.21 6.29
C VAL A 10 -16.19 -20.07 5.18
N ALA A 11 -16.35 -20.78 4.07
CA ALA A 11 -15.44 -20.70 2.92
C ALA A 11 -15.66 -19.41 2.11
N ILE A 12 -16.91 -18.94 2.01
CA ILE A 12 -17.27 -17.68 1.35
C ILE A 12 -16.77 -16.50 2.18
N SER A 13 -17.08 -16.45 3.48
CA SER A 13 -16.65 -15.38 4.38
C SER A 13 -15.13 -15.29 4.48
N ARG A 14 -14.42 -16.43 4.52
CA ARG A 14 -12.95 -16.44 4.47
C ARG A 14 -12.44 -15.84 3.16
N ALA A 15 -13.00 -16.25 2.02
CA ALA A 15 -12.60 -15.71 0.71
C ALA A 15 -12.87 -14.20 0.60
N PHE A 16 -13.99 -13.72 1.14
CA PHE A 16 -14.33 -12.30 1.19
C PHE A 16 -13.32 -11.51 2.05
N ILE A 17 -13.06 -11.95 3.29
CA ILE A 17 -12.07 -11.30 4.18
C ILE A 17 -10.66 -11.33 3.53
N GLN A 18 -10.30 -12.42 2.87
CA GLN A 18 -9.02 -12.53 2.16
C GLN A 18 -8.89 -11.53 1.00
N VAL A 19 -9.95 -11.31 0.21
CA VAL A 19 -9.96 -10.30 -0.86
C VAL A 19 -9.92 -8.89 -0.26
N LEU A 20 -10.70 -8.63 0.79
CA LEU A 20 -10.73 -7.36 1.50
C LEU A 20 -9.34 -6.99 2.06
N CYS A 21 -8.67 -7.92 2.76
CA CYS A 21 -7.32 -7.69 3.26
C CYS A 21 -6.27 -7.55 2.14
N PHE A 22 -6.45 -8.27 1.02
CA PHE A 22 -5.54 -8.16 -0.13
C PHE A 22 -5.64 -6.80 -0.83
N VAL A 23 -6.85 -6.25 -0.95
CA VAL A 23 -7.11 -4.94 -1.59
C VAL A 23 -6.73 -3.77 -0.68
N PHE A 24 -7.14 -3.80 0.59
CA PHE A 24 -7.03 -2.65 1.49
C PHE A 24 -5.85 -2.70 2.48
N LEU A 25 -5.28 -3.89 2.72
CA LEU A 25 -4.23 -4.11 3.73
C LEU A 25 -3.04 -4.97 3.21
N PRO A 26 -2.51 -4.76 1.99
CA PRO A 26 -1.40 -5.56 1.46
C PRO A 26 -0.13 -5.43 2.33
N SER A 27 0.16 -4.22 2.80
CA SER A 27 1.38 -3.88 3.56
C SER A 27 1.38 -4.39 5.01
N LEU A 28 0.22 -4.76 5.58
CA LEU A 28 0.08 -5.21 6.98
C LEU A 28 1.03 -6.38 7.33
N TYR A 29 1.34 -7.24 6.35
CA TYR A 29 2.31 -8.32 6.50
C TYR A 29 3.76 -7.82 6.61
N ILE A 30 4.12 -6.80 5.82
CA ILE A 30 5.47 -6.25 5.74
C ILE A 30 5.75 -5.45 7.02
N SER A 31 4.84 -4.56 7.41
CA SER A 31 4.94 -3.80 8.68
C SER A 31 5.09 -4.74 9.89
N ALA A 32 4.34 -5.85 9.93
CA ALA A 32 4.48 -6.84 11.00
C ALA A 32 5.84 -7.58 11.00
N LEU A 33 6.54 -7.67 9.87
CA LEU A 33 7.91 -8.22 9.81
C LEU A 33 8.94 -7.15 10.21
N MET A 34 8.75 -5.89 9.80
CA MET A 34 9.62 -4.78 10.20
C MET A 34 9.54 -4.52 11.71
N GLY A 35 8.35 -4.56 12.32
CA GLY A 35 8.21 -4.50 13.78
C GLY A 35 8.97 -5.60 14.54
N VAL A 36 9.25 -6.76 13.94
CA VAL A 36 10.14 -7.77 14.54
C VAL A 36 11.62 -7.38 14.39
N LYS A 37 12.02 -6.83 13.23
CA LYS A 37 13.37 -6.29 13.00
C LYS A 37 13.68 -5.18 13.99
N GLU A 38 12.81 -4.19 14.13
CA GLU A 38 13.04 -3.05 15.03
C GLU A 38 13.06 -3.49 16.50
N LEU A 39 12.18 -4.41 16.92
CA LEU A 39 12.24 -4.98 18.26
C LEU A 39 13.55 -5.74 18.53
N TYR A 40 14.11 -6.42 17.53
CA TYR A 40 15.40 -7.11 17.65
C TYR A 40 16.57 -6.12 17.74
N LEU A 41 16.59 -5.08 16.89
CA LEU A 41 17.64 -4.07 16.89
C LEU A 41 17.61 -3.24 18.19
N ALA A 42 16.45 -2.80 18.64
CA ALA A 42 16.28 -2.10 19.92
C ALA A 42 16.77 -2.96 21.10
N ALA A 43 16.52 -4.27 21.09
CA ALA A 43 16.99 -5.19 22.13
C ALA A 43 18.52 -5.44 22.13
N ILE A 44 19.22 -5.16 21.02
CA ILE A 44 20.69 -5.30 20.92
C ILE A 44 21.38 -3.96 21.21
N HIS A 45 20.88 -2.87 20.65
CA HIS A 45 21.49 -1.55 20.76
C HIS A 45 21.04 -0.78 22.02
N ASN A 46 20.00 -1.24 22.73
CA ASN A 46 19.35 -0.57 23.87
C ASN A 46 18.75 0.82 23.55
N GLU A 47 18.60 1.15 22.27
CA GLU A 47 17.99 2.40 21.81
C GLU A 47 16.53 2.17 21.45
N PHE A 48 15.62 2.80 22.21
CA PHE A 48 14.18 2.80 21.94
C PHE A 48 13.76 4.21 21.51
N SER A 49 13.68 4.44 20.19
CA SER A 49 13.08 5.66 19.66
C SER A 49 11.54 5.57 19.69
N ALA A 50 10.85 6.71 19.79
CA ALA A 50 9.38 6.73 19.83
C ALA A 50 8.75 6.20 18.53
N ASN A 51 9.42 6.40 17.39
CA ASN A 51 8.94 6.03 16.05
C ASN A 51 8.77 4.51 15.89
N ILE A 52 9.56 3.71 16.63
CA ILE A 52 9.46 2.24 16.67
C ILE A 52 8.07 1.76 17.14
N ILE A 53 7.33 2.57 17.91
CA ILE A 53 6.00 2.22 18.42
C ILE A 53 5.02 1.94 17.26
N THR A 54 5.06 2.74 16.19
CA THR A 54 4.16 2.63 15.03
C THR A 54 4.34 1.31 14.30
N ASP A 55 5.59 0.88 14.08
CA ASP A 55 5.92 -0.41 13.45
C ASP A 55 5.63 -1.62 14.34
N LEU A 56 5.56 -1.45 15.67
CA LEU A 56 5.13 -2.50 16.58
C LEU A 56 3.61 -2.69 16.64
N ILE A 57 2.78 -1.74 16.19
CA ILE A 57 1.31 -1.86 16.28
C ILE A 57 0.78 -3.16 15.63
N PRO A 58 1.20 -3.54 14.40
CA PRO A 58 0.81 -4.82 13.80
C PRO A 58 1.31 -6.03 14.60
N LEU A 59 2.48 -5.94 15.24
CA LEU A 59 3.03 -7.00 16.09
C LEU A 59 2.20 -7.19 17.37
N ILE A 60 1.88 -6.08 18.05
CA ILE A 60 1.05 -6.02 19.25
C ILE A 60 -0.37 -6.53 18.96
N ALA A 61 -0.93 -6.28 17.76
CA ALA A 61 -2.20 -6.84 17.34
C ALA A 61 -2.12 -8.35 17.01
N THR A 62 -1.08 -8.78 16.27
CA THR A 62 -0.98 -10.16 15.74
C THR A 62 -0.52 -11.18 16.76
N VAL A 63 0.37 -10.85 17.70
CA VAL A 63 0.94 -11.84 18.64
C VAL A 63 -0.10 -12.35 19.64
N PRO A 64 -0.87 -11.52 20.38
CA PRO A 64 -1.91 -11.99 21.30
C PRO A 64 -3.00 -12.77 20.57
N LEU A 65 -3.43 -12.30 19.39
CA LEU A 65 -4.40 -13.02 18.58
C LEU A 65 -3.87 -14.39 18.13
N THR A 66 -2.56 -14.50 17.87
CA THR A 66 -1.91 -15.77 17.50
C THR A 66 -1.79 -16.74 18.68
N ILE A 67 -1.64 -16.23 19.91
CA ILE A 67 -1.70 -17.02 21.15
C ILE A 67 -3.14 -17.46 21.44
N LEU A 68 -4.15 -16.61 21.19
CA LEU A 68 -5.54 -17.00 21.39
C LEU A 68 -6.03 -18.00 20.35
N LEU A 69 -5.75 -17.76 19.06
CA LEU A 69 -6.41 -18.45 17.93
C LEU A 69 -5.46 -19.22 17.00
N GLY A 70 -4.16 -19.35 17.34
CA GLY A 70 -3.15 -19.98 16.48
C GLY A 70 -2.74 -19.10 15.30
N ARG A 71 -2.12 -19.65 14.24
CA ARG A 71 -1.68 -18.88 13.03
C ARG A 71 -2.84 -18.40 12.15
N PHE A 72 -3.88 -17.83 12.77
CA PHE A 72 -5.15 -17.43 12.16
C PHE A 72 -4.95 -16.34 11.11
N PHE A 73 -4.09 -15.35 11.39
CA PHE A 73 -3.70 -14.30 10.45
C PHE A 73 -3.26 -14.86 9.09
N CYS A 74 -2.40 -15.88 9.08
CA CYS A 74 -1.94 -16.53 7.85
C CYS A 74 -3.08 -17.17 7.04
N GLY A 75 -4.15 -17.65 7.70
CA GLY A 75 -5.27 -18.34 7.06
C GLY A 75 -6.39 -17.44 6.53
N TRP A 76 -6.50 -16.22 7.06
CA TRP A 76 -7.65 -15.32 6.84
C TRP A 76 -7.29 -13.91 6.37
N MET A 77 -6.18 -13.33 6.83
CA MET A 77 -5.86 -11.90 6.61
C MET A 77 -4.58 -11.67 5.78
N CYS A 78 -3.63 -12.60 5.79
CA CYS A 78 -2.38 -12.45 5.04
C CYS A 78 -2.65 -12.37 3.52
N ALA A 79 -2.32 -11.22 2.91
CA ALA A 79 -2.46 -10.96 1.47
C ALA A 79 -1.70 -12.00 0.62
N PHE A 80 -0.42 -12.27 0.92
CA PHE A 80 0.39 -13.27 0.21
C PHE A 80 -0.19 -14.70 0.29
N GLY A 81 -0.72 -15.08 1.47
CA GLY A 81 -1.40 -16.36 1.66
C GLY A 81 -2.70 -16.47 0.87
N SER A 82 -3.33 -15.34 0.59
CA SER A 82 -4.58 -15.24 -0.19
C SER A 82 -4.31 -15.26 -1.69
N PHE A 83 -3.26 -14.57 -2.13
CA PHE A 83 -2.75 -14.65 -3.49
C PHE A 83 -2.34 -16.08 -3.88
N THR A 84 -1.55 -16.76 -3.02
CA THR A 84 -1.15 -18.16 -3.28
C THR A 84 -2.32 -19.16 -3.22
N ASP A 85 -3.34 -18.93 -2.37
CA ASP A 85 -4.61 -19.68 -2.43
C ASP A 85 -5.32 -19.50 -3.78
N PHE A 86 -5.35 -18.27 -4.31
CA PHE A 86 -5.98 -17.94 -5.60
C PHE A 86 -5.24 -18.60 -6.77
N ILE A 87 -3.92 -18.43 -6.86
CA ILE A 87 -3.08 -19.06 -7.90
C ILE A 87 -3.23 -20.58 -7.89
N TYR A 88 -3.22 -21.23 -6.72
CA TYR A 88 -3.44 -22.67 -6.62
C TYR A 88 -4.84 -23.09 -7.07
N LYS A 89 -5.88 -22.32 -6.71
CA LYS A 89 -7.27 -22.57 -7.11
C LYS A 89 -7.47 -22.44 -8.63
N VAL A 90 -7.02 -21.33 -9.23
CA VAL A 90 -7.12 -21.09 -10.69
C VAL A 90 -6.34 -22.17 -11.45
N SER A 91 -5.07 -22.38 -11.11
CA SER A 91 -4.24 -23.38 -11.79
C SER A 91 -4.70 -24.82 -11.58
N SER A 92 -5.58 -25.11 -10.60
CA SER A 92 -6.23 -26.44 -10.45
C SER A 92 -7.28 -26.74 -11.51
N GLN A 93 -7.67 -25.76 -12.32
CA GLN A 93 -8.55 -25.95 -13.49
C GLN A 93 -7.77 -26.48 -14.71
N PHE A 94 -6.45 -26.23 -14.77
CA PHE A 94 -5.62 -26.48 -15.96
C PHE A 94 -4.44 -27.46 -15.72
N VAL A 95 -4.01 -27.64 -14.46
CA VAL A 95 -2.81 -28.45 -14.12
C VAL A 95 -3.13 -29.53 -13.07
N THR A 96 -2.82 -30.78 -13.40
CA THR A 96 -2.94 -31.95 -12.50
C THR A 96 -2.02 -31.82 -11.28
N LYS A 97 -2.60 -31.71 -10.09
CA LYS A 97 -1.84 -31.56 -8.84
C LYS A 97 -1.40 -32.93 -8.30
N LYS A 98 -0.09 -33.17 -8.20
CA LYS A 98 0.48 -34.29 -7.43
C LYS A 98 0.75 -33.84 -5.99
N LYS A 99 0.48 -34.72 -5.03
CA LYS A 99 0.84 -34.47 -3.62
C LYS A 99 2.26 -34.94 -3.35
N LEU A 100 3.04 -34.16 -2.63
CA LEU A 100 4.35 -34.57 -2.14
C LEU A 100 4.19 -35.72 -1.11
N LYS A 101 5.23 -36.56 -1.01
CA LYS A 101 5.34 -37.58 0.03
C LYS A 101 5.36 -36.91 1.41
N GLU A 102 4.66 -37.50 2.39
CA GLU A 102 4.49 -36.92 3.74
C GLU A 102 5.84 -36.64 4.44
N GLU A 103 6.85 -37.48 4.21
CA GLU A 103 8.23 -37.31 4.72
C GLU A 103 8.93 -36.07 4.16
N ILE A 104 8.95 -35.92 2.83
CA ILE A 104 9.61 -34.79 2.14
C ILE A 104 8.94 -33.49 2.54
N ASP A 105 7.61 -33.47 2.55
CA ASP A 105 6.82 -32.33 3.02
C ASP A 105 7.12 -31.98 4.49
N GLY A 106 7.24 -32.99 5.36
CA GLY A 106 7.61 -32.82 6.76
C GLY A 106 8.97 -32.14 6.93
N ALA A 107 9.98 -32.59 6.17
CA ALA A 107 11.31 -32.00 6.18
C ALA A 107 11.32 -30.56 5.62
N LEU A 108 10.68 -30.32 4.47
CA LEU A 108 10.69 -29.03 3.80
C LEU A 108 10.00 -27.92 4.61
N LYS A 109 9.08 -28.28 5.52
CA LYS A 109 8.46 -27.34 6.48
C LYS A 109 9.45 -26.74 7.49
N TYR A 110 10.61 -27.36 7.71
CA TYR A 110 11.65 -26.82 8.59
C TYR A 110 12.54 -25.76 7.92
N VAL A 111 12.55 -25.68 6.59
CA VAL A 111 13.41 -24.75 5.82
C VAL A 111 13.19 -23.29 6.24
N LYS A 112 11.95 -22.85 6.45
CA LYS A 112 11.63 -21.49 6.92
C LYS A 112 12.20 -21.13 8.30
N TYR A 113 12.44 -22.11 9.17
CA TYR A 113 13.06 -21.86 10.46
C TYR A 113 14.58 -21.67 10.28
N GLY A 114 15.20 -22.39 9.34
CA GLY A 114 16.57 -22.12 8.89
C GLY A 114 16.71 -20.74 8.23
N ILE A 115 15.75 -20.35 7.38
CA ILE A 115 15.70 -19.00 6.78
C ILE A 115 15.54 -17.93 7.87
N LEU A 116 14.68 -18.14 8.88
CA LEU A 116 14.54 -17.21 10.00
C LEU A 116 15.86 -17.03 10.77
N VAL A 117 16.58 -18.12 11.08
CA VAL A 117 17.89 -18.05 11.76
C VAL A 117 18.93 -17.33 10.88
N LEU A 118 18.93 -17.58 9.57
CA LEU A 118 19.80 -16.89 8.62
C LEU A 118 19.51 -15.39 8.55
N ILE A 119 18.24 -14.97 8.55
CA ILE A 119 17.84 -13.56 8.58
C ILE A 119 18.39 -12.87 9.84
N ILE A 120 18.19 -13.49 11.01
CA ILE A 120 18.65 -12.95 12.30
C ILE A 120 20.18 -12.83 12.34
N MET A 121 20.90 -13.91 11.98
CA MET A 121 22.37 -13.95 12.10
C MET A 121 23.12 -13.18 11.01
N VAL A 122 22.60 -13.12 9.78
CA VAL A 122 23.33 -12.52 8.65
C VAL A 122 22.85 -11.10 8.35
N ILE A 123 21.54 -10.86 8.34
CA ILE A 123 21.00 -9.57 7.88
C ILE A 123 20.99 -8.58 9.03
N TRP A 124 20.42 -8.97 10.18
CA TRP A 124 20.26 -8.05 11.30
C TRP A 124 21.56 -7.87 12.11
N SER A 125 22.32 -8.93 12.36
CA SER A 125 23.56 -8.83 13.17
C SER A 125 24.74 -8.14 12.46
N LEU A 126 24.81 -8.22 11.11
CA LEU A 126 25.86 -7.57 10.32
C LEU A 126 25.38 -6.25 9.67
N ASN A 127 24.14 -5.84 9.97
CA ASN A 127 23.45 -4.65 9.44
C ASN A 127 23.56 -4.48 7.91
N VAL A 128 23.50 -5.60 7.17
CA VAL A 128 23.77 -5.57 5.72
C VAL A 128 22.53 -5.15 4.94
N THR A 129 22.66 -4.03 4.21
CA THR A 129 21.59 -3.36 3.45
C THR A 129 21.14 -4.10 2.17
N VAL A 130 21.49 -5.38 1.98
CA VAL A 130 21.13 -6.18 0.79
C VAL A 130 19.61 -6.30 0.58
N PHE A 131 18.82 -6.01 1.62
CA PHE A 131 17.36 -6.05 1.57
C PHE A 131 16.69 -4.71 1.28
N SER A 132 17.42 -3.59 1.18
CA SER A 132 16.82 -2.25 0.99
C SER A 132 16.02 -2.08 -0.30
N SER A 133 16.22 -2.94 -1.30
CA SER A 133 15.54 -2.85 -2.60
C SER A 133 15.41 -4.17 -3.38
N SER A 134 15.56 -5.34 -2.72
CA SER A 134 15.68 -6.64 -3.43
C SER A 134 14.81 -7.78 -2.89
N SER A 135 13.86 -7.51 -2.00
CA SER A 135 13.07 -8.57 -1.37
C SER A 135 11.82 -8.97 -2.19
N PRO A 136 11.41 -10.25 -2.21
CA PRO A 136 10.17 -10.67 -2.88
C PRO A 136 8.89 -10.13 -2.22
N TRP A 137 8.96 -9.71 -0.95
CA TRP A 137 7.81 -9.15 -0.23
C TRP A 137 7.57 -7.70 -0.65
N ASP A 138 8.62 -6.92 -0.86
CA ASP A 138 8.51 -5.53 -1.33
C ASP A 138 8.06 -5.50 -2.79
N VAL A 139 8.59 -6.40 -3.64
CA VAL A 139 8.09 -6.62 -5.02
C VAL A 139 6.59 -6.93 -5.00
N PHE A 140 6.13 -7.80 -4.09
CA PHE A 140 4.70 -8.14 -3.97
C PHE A 140 3.87 -6.96 -3.45
N GLY A 141 4.34 -6.24 -2.43
CA GLY A 141 3.65 -5.05 -1.90
C GLY A 141 3.52 -3.96 -2.96
N MET A 142 4.60 -3.67 -3.68
CA MET A 142 4.65 -2.66 -4.73
C MET A 142 3.79 -3.03 -5.94
N LEU A 143 3.78 -4.31 -6.35
CA LEU A 143 3.02 -4.77 -7.53
C LEU A 143 1.51 -4.90 -7.27
N PHE A 144 1.08 -5.12 -6.02
CA PHE A 144 -0.34 -5.36 -5.68
C PHE A 144 -0.97 -4.25 -4.82
N THR A 145 -0.27 -3.14 -4.57
CA THR A 145 -0.89 -1.93 -4.00
C THR A 145 -1.77 -1.27 -5.06
N VAL A 146 -3.06 -1.14 -4.77
CA VAL A 146 -4.06 -0.62 -5.71
C VAL A 146 -3.78 0.85 -6.03
N GLY A 147 -3.76 1.19 -7.32
CA GLY A 147 -3.61 2.58 -7.82
C GLY A 147 -2.19 3.00 -8.19
N LYS A 148 -1.16 2.19 -7.92
CA LYS A 148 0.24 2.49 -8.23
C LYS A 148 0.98 1.26 -8.76
N LEU A 149 0.66 0.84 -9.99
CA LEU A 149 1.49 -0.14 -10.70
C LEU A 149 2.77 0.56 -11.19
N PRO A 150 3.97 0.20 -10.69
CA PRO A 150 5.20 0.69 -11.29
C PRO A 150 5.38 0.14 -12.71
N ASP A 151 6.08 0.89 -13.56
CA ASP A 151 6.41 0.42 -14.90
C ASP A 151 7.15 -0.92 -14.84
N LEU A 152 6.71 -1.86 -15.69
CA LEU A 152 7.27 -3.22 -15.70
C LEU A 152 8.78 -3.21 -15.98
N SER A 153 9.25 -2.24 -16.76
CA SER A 153 10.67 -1.99 -17.04
C SER A 153 11.46 -1.59 -15.79
N TYR A 154 10.87 -0.83 -14.86
CA TYR A 154 11.52 -0.44 -13.59
C TYR A 154 11.67 -1.65 -12.67
N VAL A 155 10.60 -2.43 -12.51
CA VAL A 155 10.61 -3.67 -11.70
C VAL A 155 11.61 -4.70 -12.26
N ILE A 156 11.69 -4.82 -13.58
CA ILE A 156 12.66 -5.72 -14.23
C ILE A 156 14.10 -5.21 -14.11
N SER A 157 14.35 -3.90 -14.17
CA SER A 157 15.71 -3.35 -14.16
C SER A 157 16.32 -3.29 -12.75
N TYR A 158 15.58 -2.78 -11.76
CA TYR A 158 16.09 -2.52 -10.41
C TYR A 158 15.76 -3.63 -9.40
N LEU A 159 14.72 -4.43 -9.65
CA LEU A 159 14.22 -5.46 -8.73
C LEU A 159 14.44 -6.90 -9.23
N THR A 160 15.35 -7.11 -10.21
CA THR A 160 15.65 -8.39 -10.89
C THR A 160 15.58 -9.63 -9.98
N VAL A 161 16.36 -9.66 -8.90
CA VAL A 161 16.50 -10.82 -8.00
C VAL A 161 15.20 -11.10 -7.25
N GLY A 162 14.58 -10.06 -6.68
CA GLY A 162 13.31 -10.16 -5.96
C GLY A 162 12.17 -10.61 -6.89
N PHE A 163 12.13 -10.09 -8.13
CA PHE A 163 11.15 -10.45 -9.14
C PHE A 163 11.31 -11.89 -9.64
N VAL A 164 12.54 -12.33 -9.97
CA VAL A 164 12.82 -13.72 -10.37
C VAL A 164 12.43 -14.70 -9.25
N LEU A 165 12.76 -14.38 -8.00
CA LEU A 165 12.38 -15.20 -6.85
C LEU A 165 10.86 -15.21 -6.64
N PHE A 166 10.16 -14.08 -6.82
CA PHE A 166 8.71 -14.01 -6.76
C PHE A 166 8.03 -14.86 -7.84
N ILE A 167 8.50 -14.79 -9.09
CA ILE A 167 8.01 -15.64 -10.19
C ILE A 167 8.27 -17.13 -9.91
N ALA A 168 9.44 -17.50 -9.38
CA ALA A 168 9.73 -18.87 -8.96
C ALA A 168 8.76 -19.35 -7.86
N ILE A 169 8.40 -18.49 -6.91
CA ILE A 169 7.41 -18.78 -5.86
C ILE A 169 6.00 -18.95 -6.46
N ILE A 170 5.60 -18.16 -7.46
CA ILE A 170 4.32 -18.35 -8.18
C ILE A 170 4.30 -19.71 -8.87
N ILE A 171 5.34 -20.05 -9.63
CA ILE A 171 5.46 -21.33 -10.34
C ILE A 171 5.40 -22.50 -9.34
N ALA A 172 6.11 -22.42 -8.21
CA ALA A 172 6.03 -23.45 -7.17
C ALA A 172 4.64 -23.53 -6.51
N SER A 173 3.96 -22.39 -6.35
CA SER A 173 2.60 -22.31 -5.78
C SER A 173 1.51 -22.84 -6.73
N VAL A 174 1.79 -22.96 -8.04
CA VAL A 174 0.96 -23.73 -8.97
C VAL A 174 0.96 -25.21 -8.58
N PHE A 175 2.11 -25.81 -8.27
CA PHE A 175 2.19 -27.25 -7.97
C PHE A 175 1.79 -27.58 -6.53
N VAL A 176 2.12 -26.71 -5.56
CA VAL A 176 1.90 -26.96 -4.13
C VAL A 176 1.07 -25.84 -3.50
N GLU A 177 -0.08 -26.19 -2.91
CA GLU A 177 -0.92 -25.26 -2.17
C GLU A 177 -0.10 -24.55 -1.08
N ARG A 178 -0.06 -23.21 -1.15
CA ARG A 178 0.69 -22.32 -0.24
C ARG A 178 2.17 -22.66 -0.06
N PHE A 179 2.86 -23.07 -1.13
CA PHE A 179 4.31 -23.41 -1.15
C PHE A 179 5.15 -22.50 -0.23
N PHE A 180 5.04 -21.19 -0.40
CA PHE A 180 5.79 -20.19 0.35
C PHE A 180 5.50 -20.17 1.86
N CYS A 181 4.23 -20.04 2.26
CA CYS A 181 3.83 -20.01 3.67
C CYS A 181 4.21 -21.32 4.41
N ARG A 182 4.30 -22.42 3.65
CA ARG A 182 4.63 -23.74 4.13
C ARG A 182 6.14 -23.91 4.35
N TYR A 183 6.98 -23.47 3.41
CA TYR A 183 8.41 -23.81 3.37
C TYR A 183 9.39 -22.64 3.48
N LEU A 184 9.02 -21.41 3.09
CA LEU A 184 9.96 -20.28 2.95
C LEU A 184 9.67 -19.06 3.84
N CYS A 185 8.43 -18.89 4.31
CA CYS A 185 8.00 -17.66 4.98
C CYS A 185 8.53 -17.53 6.43
N PRO A 186 9.38 -16.52 6.77
CA PRO A 186 9.98 -16.34 8.09
C PRO A 186 8.94 -15.88 9.13
N MET A 187 8.03 -14.96 8.79
CA MET A 187 6.85 -14.67 9.63
C MET A 187 6.00 -15.91 9.88
N GLY A 188 5.91 -16.80 8.89
CA GLY A 188 5.27 -18.10 9.02
C GLY A 188 5.99 -19.01 10.03
N ALA A 189 7.32 -18.87 10.19
CA ALA A 189 8.09 -19.53 11.24
C ALA A 189 7.86 -18.88 12.61
N ILE A 190 7.97 -17.55 12.73
CA ILE A 190 7.73 -16.79 13.97
C ILE A 190 6.35 -17.10 14.56
N PHE A 191 5.29 -16.94 13.77
CA PHE A 191 3.94 -17.31 14.19
C PHE A 191 3.80 -18.82 14.44
N GLY A 192 4.71 -19.64 13.93
CA GLY A 192 4.84 -21.05 14.28
C GLY A 192 5.27 -21.30 15.70
N LEU A 193 6.32 -20.63 16.18
CA LEU A 193 6.74 -20.70 17.57
C LEU A 193 5.63 -20.18 18.49
N THR A 194 5.07 -18.99 18.22
CA THR A 194 4.02 -18.43 19.09
C THR A 194 2.74 -19.26 19.10
N SER A 195 2.38 -19.91 17.98
CA SER A 195 1.22 -20.81 17.90
C SER A 195 1.34 -22.12 18.69
N LEU A 196 2.51 -22.43 19.28
CA LEU A 196 2.65 -23.56 20.22
C LEU A 196 1.82 -23.34 21.49
N LEU A 197 1.72 -22.09 21.94
CA LEU A 197 0.95 -21.68 23.13
C LEU A 197 -0.57 -21.60 22.88
N ARG A 198 -1.05 -22.00 21.70
CA ARG A 198 -2.41 -21.62 21.27
C ARG A 198 -3.54 -22.30 22.04
N ILE A 199 -4.54 -21.49 22.38
CA ILE A 199 -5.76 -21.94 23.05
C ILE A 199 -6.79 -22.47 22.02
N GLY A 200 -6.94 -21.80 20.88
CA GLY A 200 -7.89 -22.13 19.81
C GLY A 200 -7.42 -23.28 18.92
N LYS A 201 -8.11 -24.42 18.98
CA LYS A 201 -7.73 -25.66 18.29
C LYS A 201 -8.93 -26.33 17.60
N ILE A 202 -8.64 -26.96 16.46
CA ILE A 202 -9.61 -27.76 15.71
C ILE A 202 -9.70 -29.14 16.36
N ARG A 203 -10.92 -29.56 16.73
CA ARG A 203 -11.22 -30.91 17.20
C ARG A 203 -11.79 -31.74 16.06
N LYS A 204 -11.34 -32.99 15.97
CA LYS A 204 -11.72 -33.98 14.95
C LYS A 204 -11.53 -35.39 15.53
N PRO A 205 -12.45 -35.90 16.37
CA PRO A 205 -12.37 -37.25 16.92
C PRO A 205 -12.11 -38.30 15.81
N THR A 206 -11.09 -39.14 15.97
CA THR A 206 -10.63 -40.08 14.92
C THR A 206 -11.53 -41.31 14.78
N ASP A 207 -12.17 -41.72 15.87
CA ASP A 207 -13.26 -42.71 15.94
C ASP A 207 -14.37 -42.42 14.91
N GLY A 208 -14.91 -41.19 14.89
CA GLY A 208 -15.94 -40.76 13.95
C GLY A 208 -15.48 -40.66 12.49
N CYS A 209 -14.18 -40.84 12.21
CA CYS A 209 -13.59 -40.70 10.86
C CYS A 209 -13.31 -42.04 10.17
N GLY A 210 -12.87 -43.07 10.89
CA GLY A 210 -12.43 -44.35 10.31
C GLY A 210 -11.41 -44.18 9.16
N LYS A 211 -11.68 -44.79 8.00
CA LYS A 211 -10.82 -44.70 6.80
C LYS A 211 -10.93 -43.37 6.03
N CYS A 212 -11.78 -42.42 6.45
CA CYS A 212 -11.93 -41.13 5.77
C CYS A 212 -10.62 -40.31 5.82
N ARG A 213 -10.28 -39.65 4.71
CA ARG A 213 -9.09 -38.78 4.58
C ARG A 213 -9.40 -37.39 4.00
N ILE A 214 -10.68 -37.00 3.90
CA ILE A 214 -11.09 -35.74 3.24
C ILE A 214 -10.50 -34.50 3.91
N CYS A 215 -10.51 -34.43 5.25
CA CYS A 215 -9.91 -33.30 5.99
C CYS A 215 -8.42 -33.14 5.69
N THR A 216 -7.65 -34.22 5.79
CA THR A 216 -6.23 -34.28 5.38
C THR A 216 -6.07 -33.87 3.93
N ASN A 217 -6.93 -34.39 3.05
CA ASN A 217 -6.80 -34.19 1.62
C ASN A 217 -7.07 -32.76 1.17
N ASN A 218 -7.85 -32.00 1.94
CA ASN A 218 -8.15 -30.59 1.70
C ASN A 218 -7.31 -29.63 2.55
N CYS A 219 -6.42 -30.12 3.42
CA CYS A 219 -5.62 -29.25 4.29
C CYS A 219 -4.60 -28.44 3.47
N ALA A 220 -4.73 -27.11 3.46
CA ALA A 220 -3.87 -26.22 2.66
C ALA A 220 -2.38 -26.30 3.06
N MET A 221 -2.11 -26.51 4.36
CA MET A 221 -0.75 -26.72 4.89
C MET A 221 -0.31 -28.21 4.84
N GLY A 222 -1.13 -29.08 4.22
CA GLY A 222 -0.94 -30.53 4.12
C GLY A 222 -0.56 -31.20 5.44
N ILE A 223 -1.29 -30.91 6.50
CA ILE A 223 -1.11 -31.57 7.79
C ILE A 223 -1.78 -32.96 7.72
N PRO A 224 -1.17 -34.04 8.21
CA PRO A 224 -1.77 -35.38 8.25
C PRO A 224 -2.86 -35.47 9.34
N LEU A 225 -3.97 -34.75 9.16
CA LEU A 225 -5.08 -34.60 10.13
C LEU A 225 -5.75 -35.91 10.55
N TYR A 226 -5.44 -37.03 9.89
CA TYR A 226 -5.87 -38.36 10.28
C TYR A 226 -5.13 -38.92 11.51
N LYS A 227 -3.99 -38.34 11.87
CA LYS A 227 -3.17 -38.69 13.06
C LYS A 227 -3.51 -37.88 14.32
N TYR A 228 -4.53 -37.00 14.26
CA TYR A 228 -4.84 -36.03 15.32
C TYR A 228 -6.32 -36.05 15.68
N ASP A 229 -6.65 -36.24 16.96
CA ASP A 229 -7.99 -35.96 17.52
C ASP A 229 -8.19 -34.46 17.79
N GLU A 230 -7.15 -33.78 18.25
CA GLU A 230 -7.09 -32.32 18.38
C GLU A 230 -5.84 -31.82 17.63
N VAL A 231 -6.01 -30.85 16.74
CA VAL A 231 -4.93 -30.44 15.80
C VAL A 231 -3.90 -29.58 16.54
N SER A 232 -2.88 -30.24 17.08
CA SER A 232 -1.77 -29.63 17.82
C SER A 232 -0.61 -29.15 16.95
N SER A 233 -0.43 -29.71 15.74
CA SER A 233 0.63 -29.32 14.79
C SER A 233 0.75 -27.80 14.70
N PRO A 234 1.94 -27.19 14.92
CA PRO A 234 2.07 -25.74 14.93
C PRO A 234 1.71 -25.16 13.56
N GLU A 235 1.91 -25.92 12.48
CA GLU A 235 1.66 -25.56 11.08
C GLU A 235 0.18 -25.26 10.74
N CYS A 236 -0.74 -25.40 11.70
CA CYS A 236 -2.15 -25.13 11.50
C CYS A 236 -2.45 -23.62 11.45
N ILE A 237 -2.74 -23.11 10.25
CA ILE A 237 -3.19 -21.73 10.00
C ILE A 237 -4.67 -21.47 10.32
N ASN A 238 -5.37 -22.43 10.96
CA ASN A 238 -6.78 -22.32 11.36
C ASN A 238 -7.71 -21.73 10.27
N CYS A 239 -7.48 -22.10 9.00
CA CYS A 239 -8.27 -21.65 7.84
C CYS A 239 -9.64 -22.35 7.71
N MET A 240 -9.97 -23.27 8.62
CA MET A 240 -11.26 -23.97 8.75
C MET A 240 -11.74 -24.76 7.50
N LYS A 241 -10.88 -24.92 6.49
CA LYS A 241 -11.12 -25.70 5.27
C LYS A 241 -11.47 -27.16 5.56
N CYS A 242 -10.87 -27.77 6.60
CA CYS A 242 -11.24 -29.11 7.06
C CYS A 242 -12.64 -29.16 7.71
N VAL A 243 -13.00 -28.17 8.54
CA VAL A 243 -14.33 -28.07 9.15
C VAL A 243 -15.42 -27.94 8.07
N SER A 244 -15.22 -27.02 7.13
CA SER A 244 -16.15 -26.77 6.02
C SER A 244 -16.30 -27.91 5.00
N SER A 245 -15.41 -28.91 5.03
CA SER A 245 -15.39 -30.02 4.06
C SER A 245 -15.58 -31.41 4.66
N CYS A 246 -15.85 -31.50 5.98
CA CYS A 246 -16.14 -32.77 6.63
C CYS A 246 -17.57 -33.24 6.33
N PRO A 247 -17.78 -34.35 5.58
CA PRO A 247 -19.13 -34.81 5.21
C PRO A 247 -19.91 -35.42 6.38
N ARG A 248 -19.22 -35.71 7.50
CA ARG A 248 -19.81 -36.29 8.72
C ARG A 248 -20.08 -35.25 9.82
N ASN A 249 -19.77 -33.97 9.55
CA ASN A 249 -19.77 -32.88 10.55
C ASN A 249 -18.94 -33.18 11.82
N ASN A 250 -18.03 -34.16 11.76
CA ASN A 250 -17.19 -34.64 12.87
C ASN A 250 -15.94 -33.77 13.08
N THR A 251 -16.13 -32.46 13.04
CA THR A 251 -15.07 -31.45 13.11
C THR A 251 -15.64 -30.18 13.72
N SER A 252 -15.07 -29.72 14.84
CA SER A 252 -15.40 -28.43 15.44
C SER A 252 -14.15 -27.56 15.58
N TYR A 253 -14.37 -26.27 15.82
CA TYR A 253 -13.32 -25.37 16.31
C TYR A 253 -13.64 -25.04 17.76
N SER A 254 -12.67 -25.22 18.64
CA SER A 254 -12.84 -25.01 20.08
C SER A 254 -11.82 -24.00 20.60
N VAL A 255 -12.27 -23.11 21.48
CA VAL A 255 -11.45 -22.15 22.21
C VAL A 255 -11.70 -22.37 23.69
N ALA A 256 -10.64 -22.56 24.48
CA ALA A 256 -10.73 -22.89 25.91
C ALA A 256 -11.68 -24.08 26.19
N LYS A 257 -11.57 -25.14 25.37
CA LYS A 257 -12.40 -26.36 25.36
C LYS A 257 -13.90 -26.17 25.02
N LYS A 258 -14.40 -24.94 24.83
CA LYS A 258 -15.77 -24.65 24.36
C LYS A 258 -15.80 -24.57 22.83
N ASP A 259 -16.82 -25.14 22.20
CA ASP A 259 -16.96 -25.03 20.73
C ASP A 259 -17.44 -23.63 20.33
N VAL A 260 -16.75 -23.04 19.35
CA VAL A 260 -17.00 -21.69 18.84
C VAL A 260 -17.27 -21.79 17.33
N ARG A 261 -18.26 -21.04 16.85
CA ARG A 261 -18.58 -20.99 15.41
C ARG A 261 -17.36 -20.45 14.63
N PRO A 262 -16.81 -21.20 13.65
CA PRO A 262 -15.65 -20.77 12.85
C PRO A 262 -15.79 -19.38 12.21
N LEU A 263 -17.01 -19.01 11.81
CA LEU A 263 -17.34 -17.71 11.26
C LEU A 263 -17.09 -16.57 12.27
N MET A 264 -17.56 -16.72 13.51
CA MET A 264 -17.41 -15.70 14.55
C MET A 264 -15.94 -15.47 14.90
N ALA A 265 -15.15 -16.55 15.01
CA ALA A 265 -13.71 -16.44 15.21
C ALA A 265 -13.02 -15.61 14.10
N GLY A 266 -13.46 -15.77 12.84
CA GLY A 266 -12.94 -15.00 11.70
C GLY A 266 -13.37 -13.53 11.69
N CYS A 267 -14.66 -13.25 11.84
CA CYS A 267 -15.18 -11.89 11.85
C CYS A 267 -14.63 -11.07 13.02
N VAL A 268 -14.57 -11.65 14.23
CA VAL A 268 -13.98 -10.97 15.41
C VAL A 268 -12.48 -10.76 15.23
N SER A 269 -11.73 -11.75 14.73
CA SER A 269 -10.30 -11.59 14.44
C SER A 269 -10.02 -10.45 13.48
N PHE A 270 -10.81 -10.36 12.40
CA PHE A 270 -10.67 -9.32 11.39
C PHE A 270 -11.02 -7.95 11.98
N ALA A 271 -12.17 -7.82 12.65
CA ALA A 271 -12.57 -6.56 13.28
C ALA A 271 -11.56 -6.05 14.32
N VAL A 272 -11.00 -6.94 15.15
CA VAL A 272 -9.95 -6.58 16.13
C VAL A 272 -8.65 -6.17 15.44
N MET A 273 -8.21 -6.92 14.43
CA MET A 273 -6.96 -6.61 13.70
C MET A 273 -7.05 -5.26 12.98
N THR A 274 -8.13 -5.07 12.22
CA THR A 274 -8.39 -3.85 11.46
C THR A 274 -8.63 -2.67 12.39
N GLY A 275 -9.34 -2.87 13.51
CA GLY A 275 -9.53 -1.87 14.55
C GLY A 275 -8.21 -1.41 15.17
N ILE A 276 -7.36 -2.32 15.65
CA ILE A 276 -6.05 -1.96 16.24
C ILE A 276 -5.15 -1.30 15.19
N TYR A 277 -5.15 -1.80 13.95
CA TYR A 277 -4.35 -1.21 12.87
C TYR A 277 -4.76 0.24 12.56
N TYR A 278 -6.05 0.51 12.34
CA TYR A 278 -6.49 1.87 12.05
C TYR A 278 -6.43 2.79 13.28
N VAL A 279 -6.82 2.33 14.47
CA VAL A 279 -6.67 3.13 15.71
C VAL A 279 -5.21 3.47 15.93
N GLY A 280 -4.30 2.52 15.75
CA GLY A 280 -2.87 2.76 15.90
C GLY A 280 -2.30 3.77 14.91
N ASN A 281 -2.63 3.67 13.62
CA ASN A 281 -2.21 4.65 12.62
C ASN A 281 -2.83 6.03 12.90
N ILE A 282 -4.12 6.10 13.29
CA ILE A 282 -4.79 7.37 13.65
C ILE A 282 -4.16 7.98 14.91
N THR A 283 -3.82 7.19 15.94
CA THR A 283 -3.16 7.68 17.15
C THR A 283 -1.72 8.12 16.86
N ALA A 284 -1.00 7.45 15.96
CA ALA A 284 0.31 7.90 15.50
C ALA A 284 0.21 9.27 14.79
N SER A 285 -0.73 9.44 13.84
CA SER A 285 -0.98 10.74 13.21
C SER A 285 -1.49 11.82 14.18
N ALA A 286 -2.30 11.46 15.18
CA ALA A 286 -2.82 12.41 16.17
C ALA A 286 -1.75 12.87 17.18
N ASN A 287 -0.79 12.00 17.51
CA ASN A 287 0.36 12.35 18.36
C ASN A 287 1.47 13.12 17.63
N GLY A 288 1.28 13.47 16.34
CA GLY A 288 2.05 14.52 15.67
C GLY A 288 1.88 15.91 16.31
N GLY A 289 0.90 16.08 17.21
CA GLY A 289 0.76 17.27 18.04
C GLY A 289 1.36 17.12 19.45
N ASN A 290 2.46 17.85 19.71
CA ASN A 290 3.00 18.20 21.03
C ASN A 290 3.08 17.10 22.11
N THR A 291 4.19 16.35 22.14
CA THR A 291 4.68 15.75 23.40
C THR A 291 5.69 16.67 24.07
N THR A 292 5.20 17.60 24.90
CA THR A 292 6.04 18.52 25.67
C THR A 292 6.57 17.82 26.94
N ILE A 293 7.79 17.28 26.91
CA ILE A 293 8.49 16.81 28.13
C ILE A 293 9.91 17.38 28.20
N SER A 294 10.01 18.49 28.94
CA SER A 294 11.16 18.93 29.75
C SER A 294 12.58 18.57 29.30
N SER A 295 13.10 19.27 28.30
CA SER A 295 14.55 19.40 28.10
C SER A 295 15.19 20.11 29.29
N THR A 296 15.84 19.35 30.18
CA THR A 296 16.76 19.94 31.16
C THR A 296 17.99 20.46 30.41
N SER A 297 18.33 21.72 30.64
CA SER A 297 19.42 22.40 29.93
C SER A 297 20.76 21.70 30.11
N THR A 298 21.42 21.35 29.01
CA THR A 298 22.88 21.27 29.00
C THR A 298 23.40 21.88 27.70
N ASN A 299 24.09 23.01 27.81
CA ASN A 299 24.78 23.62 26.67
C ASN A 299 25.97 22.75 26.27
N ASN A 300 25.99 22.26 25.04
CA ASN A 300 27.21 22.08 24.28
C ASN A 300 26.87 22.06 22.78
N ALA A 301 27.26 23.12 22.08
CA ALA A 301 27.14 23.19 20.64
C ALA A 301 28.20 22.28 20.02
N ASN A 302 27.78 21.07 19.61
CA ASN A 302 28.55 20.24 18.70
C ASN A 302 27.90 20.39 17.32
N SER A 303 28.49 21.24 16.47
CA SER A 303 27.99 21.53 15.13
C SER A 303 28.01 20.25 14.30
N LEU A 304 26.84 19.66 14.02
CA LEU A 304 26.74 18.37 13.31
C LEU A 304 27.24 18.46 11.86
N TYR A 305 27.15 19.67 11.30
CA TYR A 305 27.51 20.02 9.93
C TYR A 305 28.57 21.13 9.93
N ASN A 306 29.42 21.11 8.92
CA ASN A 306 30.32 22.20 8.58
C ASN A 306 29.55 23.29 7.82
N ASP A 307 29.99 24.53 7.96
CA ASP A 307 29.45 25.66 7.19
C ASP A 307 29.91 25.59 5.73
N GLY A 308 28.97 25.77 4.80
CA GLY A 308 29.21 25.66 3.36
C GLY A 308 27.92 25.51 2.56
N THR A 309 28.05 25.49 1.24
CA THR A 309 26.96 25.10 0.33
C THR A 309 27.31 23.75 -0.28
N TYR A 310 26.40 22.80 -0.14
CA TYR A 310 26.57 21.40 -0.53
C TYR A 310 25.52 21.04 -1.58
N GLU A 311 25.98 20.53 -2.71
CA GLU A 311 25.09 19.97 -3.73
C GLU A 311 24.74 18.52 -3.36
N GLY A 312 23.49 18.13 -3.59
CA GLY A 312 23.03 16.75 -3.40
C GLY A 312 21.93 16.40 -4.40
N SER A 313 21.83 15.11 -4.72
CA SER A 313 20.90 14.60 -5.73
C SER A 313 20.02 13.48 -5.18
N GLY A 314 18.77 13.44 -5.63
CA GLY A 314 17.76 12.48 -5.22
C GLY A 314 16.78 12.16 -6.35
N THR A 315 15.95 11.16 -6.15
CA THR A 315 15.13 10.52 -7.18
C THR A 315 13.67 10.93 -7.04
N GLY A 316 13.20 11.75 -7.96
CA GLY A 316 11.82 12.24 -8.02
C GLY A 316 10.86 11.31 -8.77
N PHE A 317 9.81 11.90 -9.33
CA PHE A 317 8.79 11.20 -10.10
C PHE A 317 9.39 10.51 -11.34
N ARG A 318 8.90 9.30 -11.64
CA ARG A 318 9.37 8.45 -12.76
C ARG A 318 10.88 8.13 -12.77
N GLY A 319 11.59 8.34 -11.66
CA GLY A 319 13.04 8.10 -11.60
C GLY A 319 13.89 9.25 -12.11
N GLN A 320 13.30 10.44 -12.30
CA GLN A 320 14.01 11.65 -12.72
C GLN A 320 14.89 12.17 -11.58
N THR A 321 16.08 12.68 -11.92
CA THR A 321 16.97 13.25 -10.92
C THR A 321 16.55 14.67 -10.56
N THR A 322 16.42 14.93 -9.26
CA THR A 322 16.33 16.27 -8.66
C THR A 322 17.67 16.56 -7.99
N THR A 323 18.27 17.71 -8.29
CA THR A 323 19.49 18.20 -7.64
C THR A 323 19.20 19.50 -6.91
N VAL A 324 19.67 19.63 -5.67
CA VAL A 324 19.50 20.82 -4.83
C VAL A 324 20.82 21.26 -4.20
N ASN A 325 20.94 22.56 -3.95
CA ASN A 325 22.02 23.15 -3.16
C ASN A 325 21.51 23.47 -1.75
N VAL A 326 22.18 22.97 -0.72
CA VAL A 326 21.85 23.16 0.69
C VAL A 326 22.92 24.02 1.35
N THR A 327 22.54 25.16 1.91
CA THR A 327 23.48 26.09 2.57
C THR A 327 23.40 25.99 4.08
N VAL A 328 24.51 25.58 4.69
CA VAL A 328 24.71 25.48 6.14
C VAL A 328 25.50 26.69 6.65
N LYS A 329 25.04 27.31 7.73
CA LYS A 329 25.72 28.40 8.45
C LYS A 329 25.57 28.23 9.96
N SER A 330 26.65 28.42 10.71
CA SER A 330 26.75 28.12 12.14
C SER A 330 26.21 26.73 12.51
N GLY A 331 26.41 25.74 11.63
CA GLY A 331 25.91 24.37 11.80
C GLY A 331 24.43 24.14 11.51
N ALA A 332 23.68 25.15 11.06
CA ALA A 332 22.26 25.07 10.76
C ALA A 332 21.97 25.22 9.24
N ILE A 333 20.98 24.49 8.74
CA ILE A 333 20.42 24.61 7.40
C ILE A 333 19.72 25.97 7.29
N THR A 334 20.16 26.82 6.36
CA THR A 334 19.64 28.19 6.20
C THR A 334 18.96 28.45 4.85
N ASN A 335 19.25 27.65 3.83
CA ASN A 335 18.66 27.79 2.51
C ASN A 335 18.74 26.47 1.73
N ILE A 336 17.76 26.22 0.86
CA ILE A 336 17.72 25.08 -0.06
C ILE A 336 17.24 25.61 -1.41
N GLU A 337 18.02 25.39 -2.47
CA GLU A 337 17.75 25.91 -3.82
C GLU A 337 17.75 24.77 -4.86
N THR A 338 16.80 24.76 -5.79
CA THR A 338 16.79 23.81 -6.92
C THR A 338 17.93 24.15 -7.89
N VAL A 339 18.76 23.16 -8.21
CA VAL A 339 19.77 23.23 -9.28
C VAL A 339 19.18 22.71 -10.58
N THR A 340 18.60 21.51 -10.53
CA THR A 340 17.88 20.88 -11.65
C THR A 340 16.76 19.98 -11.14
N THR A 341 15.74 19.78 -11.97
CA THR A 341 14.70 18.78 -11.75
C THR A 341 14.22 18.24 -13.09
N GLY A 342 13.91 16.95 -13.14
CA GLY A 342 13.22 16.32 -14.29
C GLY A 342 11.75 16.01 -14.01
N ASP A 343 11.22 16.41 -12.86
CA ASP A 343 9.82 16.22 -12.46
C ASP A 343 8.88 17.23 -13.14
N ASP A 344 7.60 16.85 -13.25
CA ASP A 344 6.54 17.74 -13.72
C ASP A 344 6.37 18.94 -12.76
N GLY A 345 6.46 20.16 -13.30
CA GLY A 345 6.67 21.39 -12.53
C GLY A 345 5.65 21.67 -11.42
N ASP A 346 4.36 21.42 -11.65
CA ASP A 346 3.31 21.72 -10.67
C ASP A 346 3.39 20.84 -9.43
N PHE A 347 3.78 19.56 -9.60
CA PHE A 347 4.01 18.64 -8.50
C PHE A 347 5.34 18.93 -7.82
N TYR A 348 6.38 19.25 -8.60
CA TYR A 348 7.68 19.62 -8.08
C TYR A 348 7.60 20.86 -7.19
N ASN A 349 7.01 21.96 -7.67
CA ASN A 349 6.90 23.22 -6.94
C ASN A 349 6.08 23.08 -5.65
N ARG A 350 4.99 22.29 -5.70
CA ARG A 350 4.16 21.96 -4.53
C ARG A 350 4.95 21.19 -3.47
N ALA A 351 5.74 20.19 -3.88
CA ALA A 351 6.63 19.47 -2.98
C ALA A 351 7.74 20.36 -2.42
N PHE A 352 8.41 21.14 -3.29
CA PHE A 352 9.55 21.97 -2.93
C PHE A 352 9.19 23.01 -1.87
N ASN A 353 8.10 23.75 -2.04
CA ASN A 353 7.70 24.79 -1.10
C ASN A 353 7.32 24.23 0.29
N GLY A 354 6.66 23.06 0.36
CA GLY A 354 6.35 22.41 1.63
C GLY A 354 7.58 21.80 2.28
N VAL A 355 8.21 20.83 1.59
CA VAL A 355 9.33 20.04 2.14
C VAL A 355 10.51 20.92 2.53
N THR A 356 10.92 21.91 1.73
CA THR A 356 12.09 22.73 2.09
C THR A 356 11.83 23.64 3.29
N SER A 357 10.60 24.16 3.44
CA SER A 357 10.17 24.90 4.63
C SER A 357 10.22 24.02 5.89
N ASP A 358 9.72 22.79 5.79
CA ASP A 358 9.68 21.85 6.91
C ASP A 358 11.09 21.36 7.28
N ILE A 359 11.99 21.16 6.30
CA ILE A 359 13.40 20.84 6.55
C ILE A 359 14.13 22.01 7.25
N ILE A 360 13.96 23.24 6.76
CA ILE A 360 14.64 24.42 7.34
C ILE A 360 14.13 24.70 8.76
N SER A 361 12.84 24.48 9.04
CA SER A 361 12.27 24.67 10.38
C SER A 361 12.60 23.53 11.35
N SER A 362 12.60 22.28 10.91
CA SER A 362 12.92 21.11 11.74
C SER A 362 14.42 20.82 11.88
N GLN A 363 15.25 21.36 10.98
CA GLN A 363 16.68 21.04 10.83
C GLN A 363 16.93 19.53 10.55
N SER A 364 15.94 18.86 9.96
CA SER A 364 15.92 17.42 9.68
C SER A 364 15.43 17.16 8.26
N THR A 365 15.86 16.05 7.65
CA THR A 365 15.28 15.53 6.39
C THR A 365 14.16 14.52 6.62
N ASP A 366 13.88 14.18 7.88
CA ASP A 366 12.74 13.35 8.31
C ASP A 366 11.52 14.26 8.50
N VAL A 367 10.87 14.61 7.38
CA VAL A 367 9.67 15.48 7.31
C VAL A 367 8.58 14.81 6.48
N ASP A 368 7.33 15.28 6.62
CA ASP A 368 6.20 14.69 5.90
C ASP A 368 6.20 15.03 4.41
N SER A 369 5.83 14.06 3.57
CA SER A 369 5.69 14.26 2.13
C SER A 369 4.42 15.06 1.80
N VAL A 370 4.49 16.01 0.86
CA VAL A 370 3.32 16.83 0.49
C VAL A 370 2.27 16.01 -0.27
N SER A 371 1.01 16.16 0.13
CA SER A 371 -0.13 15.44 -0.47
C SER A 371 -0.26 15.72 -1.97
N GLY A 372 -0.42 14.65 -2.77
CA GLY A 372 -0.43 14.71 -4.23
C GLY A 372 0.94 14.84 -4.89
N ALA A 373 2.00 15.20 -4.14
CA ALA A 373 3.36 15.41 -4.65
C ALA A 373 4.42 14.53 -3.96
N THR A 374 4.01 13.35 -3.48
CA THR A 374 4.84 12.44 -2.65
C THR A 374 6.17 12.04 -3.29
N TYR A 375 6.22 11.80 -4.61
CA TYR A 375 7.45 11.36 -5.26
C TYR A 375 8.49 12.47 -5.38
N SER A 376 8.06 13.65 -5.80
CA SER A 376 8.90 14.85 -5.82
C SER A 376 9.35 15.23 -4.41
N SER A 377 8.47 15.10 -3.41
CA SER A 377 8.80 15.30 -1.99
C SER A 377 9.94 14.38 -1.54
N ASN A 378 9.84 13.08 -1.84
CA ASN A 378 10.86 12.10 -1.49
C ASN A 378 12.18 12.37 -2.22
N GLY A 379 12.15 12.75 -3.50
CA GLY A 379 13.34 13.13 -4.26
C GLY A 379 14.05 14.36 -3.69
N ILE A 380 13.30 15.35 -3.19
CA ILE A 380 13.85 16.53 -2.51
C ILE A 380 14.46 16.14 -1.15
N MET A 381 13.77 15.34 -0.33
CA MET A 381 14.30 14.87 0.96
C MET A 381 15.59 14.04 0.78
N GLU A 382 15.63 13.17 -0.23
CA GLU A 382 16.84 12.39 -0.60
C GLU A 382 17.98 13.31 -1.07
N ALA A 383 17.70 14.28 -1.93
CA ALA A 383 18.69 15.23 -2.43
C ALA A 383 19.30 16.08 -1.30
N VAL A 384 18.48 16.56 -0.36
CA VAL A 384 18.96 17.29 0.82
C VAL A 384 19.76 16.38 1.76
N ALA A 385 19.31 15.14 1.99
CA ALA A 385 20.03 14.19 2.84
C ALA A 385 21.43 13.86 2.28
N ASN A 386 21.53 13.71 0.95
CA ASN A 386 22.78 13.50 0.23
C ASN A 386 23.73 14.72 0.33
N ALA A 387 23.21 15.94 0.21
CA ALA A 387 23.98 17.17 0.43
C ALA A 387 24.50 17.26 1.89
N LEU A 388 23.65 16.98 2.88
CA LEU A 388 24.01 17.04 4.29
C LEU A 388 24.98 15.94 4.72
N GLU A 389 25.01 14.79 4.04
CA GLU A 389 26.05 13.79 4.25
C GLU A 389 27.45 14.32 3.92
N SER A 390 27.57 15.12 2.85
CA SER A 390 28.81 15.83 2.50
C SER A 390 29.16 16.95 3.49
N ALA A 391 28.19 17.45 4.26
CA ALA A 391 28.39 18.49 5.26
C ALA A 391 28.88 17.98 6.62
N LYS A 392 28.69 16.68 6.95
CA LYS A 392 28.99 16.13 8.30
C LYS A 392 30.45 16.32 8.71
N THR A 393 30.67 16.73 9.97
CA THR A 393 31.99 16.79 10.59
C THR A 393 32.57 15.39 10.83
N GLY A 394 33.20 14.80 9.82
CA GLY A 394 33.84 13.47 9.95
C GLY A 394 34.52 12.88 8.71
N SER A 395 34.20 13.34 7.49
CA SER A 395 34.75 12.77 6.26
C SER A 395 35.89 13.62 5.69
N ASN A 396 37.14 13.25 6.00
CA ASN A 396 38.31 13.87 5.39
C ASN A 396 39.31 12.80 4.90
N SER A 397 39.18 12.38 3.64
CA SER A 397 40.27 11.80 2.85
C SER A 397 40.09 12.11 1.37
N SER A 398 40.81 13.11 0.88
CA SER A 398 41.01 13.35 -0.56
C SER A 398 41.96 12.33 -1.19
N GLN A 399 42.17 12.45 -2.51
CA GLN A 399 43.05 11.68 -3.40
C GLN A 399 42.45 10.37 -3.95
N SER A 400 42.53 10.09 -5.26
CA SER A 400 43.00 10.92 -6.39
C SER A 400 42.41 10.42 -7.71
N THR A 401 42.45 11.29 -8.72
CA THR A 401 42.41 10.92 -10.14
C THR A 401 43.29 9.71 -10.45
N ASP A 402 42.80 8.80 -11.29
CA ASP A 402 43.57 8.46 -12.49
C ASP A 402 42.68 8.04 -13.66
N SER A 403 42.91 8.68 -14.80
CA SER A 403 42.34 8.27 -16.08
C SER A 403 43.24 7.18 -16.66
N ASN A 404 42.68 6.05 -17.11
CA ASN A 404 43.36 5.33 -18.17
C ASN A 404 42.41 4.64 -19.14
N ALA A 405 42.61 4.93 -20.41
CA ALA A 405 41.90 4.30 -21.51
C ALA A 405 42.61 3.00 -21.88
N THR A 406 41.84 1.93 -22.10
CA THR A 406 42.29 0.84 -22.97
C THR A 406 41.14 0.43 -23.87
N SER A 407 41.22 0.93 -25.11
CA SER A 407 40.50 0.38 -26.25
C SER A 407 40.76 -1.12 -26.41
N ASN A 408 39.73 -1.89 -26.77
CA ASN A 408 39.97 -2.99 -27.69
C ASN A 408 38.78 -3.19 -28.63
N ASP A 409 39.08 -3.08 -29.92
CA ASP A 409 38.20 -3.38 -31.03
C ASP A 409 37.76 -4.85 -31.02
N SER A 410 36.54 -5.10 -31.49
CA SER A 410 36.22 -6.26 -32.34
C SER A 410 34.86 -6.05 -32.99
N SER A 411 34.87 -5.30 -34.08
CA SER A 411 33.80 -5.29 -35.07
C SER A 411 33.70 -6.63 -35.78
N SER A 412 32.49 -7.16 -35.98
CA SER A 412 32.11 -7.80 -37.25
C SER A 412 30.58 -7.98 -37.40
N SER A 413 30.04 -7.22 -38.35
CA SER A 413 28.97 -7.61 -39.29
C SER A 413 27.83 -8.52 -38.80
N THR A 414 26.63 -7.94 -38.64
CA THR A 414 25.38 -8.62 -39.00
C THR A 414 24.88 -8.07 -40.33
N SER A 415 24.91 -8.89 -41.38
CA SER A 415 24.30 -8.55 -42.67
C SER A 415 22.79 -8.75 -42.60
N SER A 416 22.04 -7.78 -43.08
CA SER A 416 20.63 -7.92 -43.44
C SER A 416 20.43 -8.98 -44.53
N ASN A 417 19.32 -9.71 -44.49
CA ASN A 417 18.42 -9.81 -45.64
C ASN A 417 17.02 -10.29 -45.23
N THR A 418 16.04 -9.84 -46.02
CA THR A 418 14.59 -10.06 -45.90
C THR A 418 14.12 -11.36 -46.56
N GLU A 419 12.80 -11.59 -46.54
CA GLU A 419 12.05 -12.45 -47.48
C GLU A 419 12.22 -13.99 -47.29
N ASP A 420 11.20 -14.85 -47.29
CA ASP A 420 9.78 -14.72 -47.70
C ASP A 420 8.96 -15.96 -47.21
N SER A 421 7.63 -15.85 -47.26
CA SER A 421 6.60 -16.88 -47.50
C SER A 421 6.85 -18.37 -47.20
N SER A 422 5.91 -19.01 -46.48
CA SER A 422 4.73 -19.64 -47.13
C SER A 422 3.95 -20.64 -46.25
N ASN A 423 2.64 -20.75 -46.53
CA ASN A 423 1.71 -21.90 -46.38
C ASN A 423 1.61 -22.70 -45.05
N GLY A 424 0.43 -23.04 -44.52
CA GLY A 424 -0.95 -22.86 -45.01
C GLY A 424 -1.63 -24.16 -45.48
N TYR A 425 -2.20 -24.92 -44.55
CA TYR A 425 -3.20 -25.99 -44.76
C TYR A 425 -4.05 -26.10 -43.45
N GLY A 426 -5.37 -26.34 -43.44
CA GLY A 426 -6.35 -26.50 -44.52
C GLY A 426 -7.81 -26.37 -44.01
N ARG A 427 -8.77 -26.23 -44.92
CA ARG A 427 -10.20 -25.87 -44.68
C ARG A 427 -11.10 -27.00 -44.15
N VAL A 428 -12.10 -26.65 -43.32
CA VAL A 428 -13.56 -26.98 -43.46
C VAL A 428 -14.40 -25.91 -42.69
N GLY A 429 -15.60 -25.44 -43.08
CA GLY A 429 -16.22 -25.55 -44.40
C GLY A 429 -17.72 -25.19 -44.60
N HIS A 430 -18.54 -24.73 -43.62
CA HIS A 430 -19.95 -24.34 -43.94
C HIS A 430 -20.63 -23.19 -43.16
N LYS A 431 -21.69 -22.63 -43.79
CA LYS A 431 -22.37 -21.35 -43.54
C LYS A 431 -23.61 -21.44 -42.63
N GLY A 432 -24.00 -20.29 -42.05
CA GLY A 432 -25.35 -19.98 -41.55
C GLY A 432 -25.51 -18.46 -41.33
N GLN A 433 -26.55 -17.84 -41.89
CA GLN A 433 -26.81 -16.38 -41.86
C GLN A 433 -27.91 -15.99 -40.87
N ARG A 434 -28.06 -14.65 -40.67
CA ARG A 434 -29.18 -13.90 -40.05
C ARG A 434 -29.23 -13.87 -38.51
N SER A 435 -29.72 -12.81 -37.88
CA SER A 435 -29.93 -11.39 -38.27
C SER A 435 -30.22 -10.58 -37.01
N ASP A 436 -30.26 -9.25 -37.11
CA ASP A 436 -30.58 -8.32 -36.01
C ASP A 436 -31.93 -8.62 -35.31
N ASP A 437 -32.01 -8.26 -34.03
CA ASP A 437 -33.12 -7.41 -33.55
C ASP A 437 -32.81 -6.81 -32.15
N SER A 438 -32.93 -5.48 -32.06
CA SER A 438 -32.85 -4.69 -30.84
C SER A 438 -34.24 -4.47 -30.23
N LYS A 439 -34.39 -4.53 -28.90
CA LYS A 439 -35.55 -3.92 -28.21
C LYS A 439 -35.19 -3.26 -26.88
N GLU A 440 -35.70 -2.05 -26.74
CA GLU A 440 -35.76 -1.25 -25.52
C GLU A 440 -36.69 -1.89 -24.47
N PHE A 441 -36.54 -1.46 -23.21
CA PHE A 441 -37.68 -1.31 -22.30
C PHE A 441 -37.47 -0.06 -21.44
N ASN A 442 -38.55 0.68 -21.20
CA ASN A 442 -38.54 2.01 -20.59
C ASN A 442 -39.53 2.07 -19.41
N ASN A 443 -39.45 3.15 -18.62
CA ASN A 443 -40.44 3.68 -17.66
C ASN A 443 -40.49 3.17 -16.18
N SER A 444 -39.85 3.95 -15.28
CA SER A 444 -40.47 4.93 -14.35
C SER A 444 -41.18 4.59 -13.00
N GLN A 445 -41.02 5.57 -12.09
CA GLN A 445 -41.82 6.00 -10.91
C GLN A 445 -41.58 5.42 -9.48
N ASP A 446 -40.72 6.13 -8.74
CA ASP A 446 -40.98 7.02 -7.57
C ASP A 446 -41.70 6.59 -6.26
N ALA A 447 -41.24 7.27 -5.18
CA ALA A 447 -41.82 7.50 -3.84
C ALA A 447 -41.70 6.34 -2.80
N ASP A 448 -41.41 6.58 -1.50
CA ASP A 448 -41.18 7.83 -0.74
C ASP A 448 -40.39 7.62 0.59
N VAL A 449 -39.84 8.71 1.18
CA VAL A 449 -39.59 9.00 2.63
C VAL A 449 -39.02 7.88 3.56
N SER A 450 -37.88 8.04 4.28
CA SER A 450 -37.57 9.10 5.26
C SER A 450 -36.11 9.08 5.76
N ASN A 451 -35.63 10.22 6.30
CA ASN A 451 -34.27 10.48 6.81
C ASN A 451 -33.99 10.06 8.27
N ASN A 452 -32.70 10.18 8.65
CA ASN A 452 -32.05 10.55 9.95
C ASN A 452 -30.83 9.63 10.25
N ASP A 453 -29.66 10.07 10.71
CA ASP A 453 -29.12 11.41 10.95
C ASP A 453 -27.58 11.43 10.84
N ALA A 454 -27.07 12.66 10.72
CA ALA A 454 -25.72 13.14 10.49
C ALA A 454 -24.66 12.95 11.61
N ASN A 455 -23.38 13.10 11.23
CA ASN A 455 -22.34 13.85 11.99
C ASN A 455 -21.14 14.10 11.04
N SER A 456 -21.07 15.22 10.29
CA SER A 456 -20.63 16.56 10.72
C SER A 456 -19.14 16.65 11.08
N SER A 457 -18.39 17.45 10.31
CA SER A 457 -17.03 17.88 10.62
C SER A 457 -16.88 19.39 10.33
N SER A 458 -17.17 20.19 11.35
CA SER A 458 -16.65 21.54 11.63
C SER A 458 -16.42 22.52 10.47
N LYS A 459 -17.31 23.52 10.36
CA LYS A 459 -17.00 24.85 9.82
C LYS A 459 -15.74 25.43 10.49
N SER A 460 -14.83 26.00 9.71
CA SER A 460 -13.88 27.00 10.19
C SER A 460 -14.37 28.37 9.73
N SER A 461 -14.60 29.28 10.68
CA SER A 461 -15.09 30.63 10.40
C SER A 461 -13.94 31.62 10.29
N SER A 462 -13.60 32.05 9.07
CA SER A 462 -12.79 33.24 8.82
C SER A 462 -13.63 34.31 8.12
N SER A 463 -14.45 35.02 8.90
CA SER A 463 -15.03 36.28 8.45
C SER A 463 -13.94 37.35 8.46
N SER A 464 -13.23 37.46 7.34
CA SER A 464 -12.43 38.64 6.99
C SER A 464 -13.11 39.32 5.82
N THR A 465 -13.68 40.51 6.05
CA THR A 465 -14.19 41.37 4.99
C THR A 465 -13.02 41.95 4.20
N ALA A 466 -12.46 41.13 3.30
CA ALA A 466 -11.50 41.61 2.31
C ALA A 466 -12.23 42.56 1.34
N GLU A 467 -11.81 43.82 1.28
CA GLU A 467 -12.27 44.72 0.23
C GLU A 467 -11.61 44.31 -1.10
N TYR A 468 -12.32 43.53 -1.91
CA TYR A 468 -11.88 43.22 -3.26
C TYR A 468 -11.78 44.50 -4.11
N THR A 469 -10.81 44.53 -5.01
CA THR A 469 -10.67 45.55 -6.05
C THR A 469 -11.66 45.29 -7.18
N ASP A 470 -12.19 46.35 -7.77
CA ASP A 470 -13.15 46.27 -8.88
C ASP A 470 -12.41 45.87 -10.18
N GLY A 471 -12.91 44.82 -10.86
CA GLY A 471 -12.28 44.25 -12.03
C GLY A 471 -12.84 42.87 -12.40
N THR A 472 -12.32 42.27 -13.46
CA THR A 472 -12.60 40.87 -13.81
C THR A 472 -11.31 40.07 -13.66
N TYR A 473 -11.38 39.01 -12.86
CA TYR A 473 -10.23 38.18 -12.46
C TYR A 473 -10.45 36.76 -12.96
N GLU A 474 -9.41 36.18 -13.53
CA GLU A 474 -9.39 34.79 -13.97
C GLU A 474 -8.83 33.94 -12.82
N GLY A 475 -9.42 32.76 -12.60
CA GLY A 475 -8.97 31.83 -11.57
C GLY A 475 -9.22 30.39 -11.99
N SER A 476 -8.39 29.49 -11.46
CA SER A 476 -8.34 28.09 -11.85
C SER A 476 -8.52 27.15 -10.66
N GLY A 477 -9.20 26.02 -10.89
CA GLY A 477 -9.50 25.05 -9.86
C GLY A 477 -9.60 23.62 -10.40
N THR A 478 -9.51 22.65 -9.49
CA THR A 478 -9.30 21.24 -9.80
C THR A 478 -10.60 20.44 -9.62
N GLY A 479 -11.19 20.07 -10.75
CA GLY A 479 -12.37 19.22 -10.83
C GLY A 479 -12.07 17.72 -10.74
N PHE A 480 -12.98 16.92 -11.28
CA PHE A 480 -12.92 15.46 -11.22
C PHE A 480 -11.68 14.91 -11.94
N ARG A 481 -10.94 14.02 -11.28
CA ARG A 481 -9.73 13.35 -11.79
C ARG A 481 -8.58 14.30 -12.18
N GLY A 482 -8.58 15.53 -11.67
CA GLY A 482 -7.53 16.52 -11.97
C GLY A 482 -7.81 17.38 -13.22
N ALA A 483 -9.04 17.36 -13.74
CA ALA A 483 -9.44 18.27 -14.80
C ALA A 483 -9.44 19.73 -14.30
N THR A 484 -8.92 20.66 -15.10
CA THR A 484 -8.93 22.08 -14.77
C THR A 484 -10.28 22.71 -15.11
N THR A 485 -10.77 23.56 -14.23
CA THR A 485 -11.87 24.50 -14.46
C THR A 485 -11.30 25.91 -14.38
N THR A 486 -11.55 26.74 -15.40
CA THR A 486 -11.16 28.16 -15.46
C THR A 486 -12.40 29.03 -15.51
N LEU A 487 -12.51 29.94 -14.55
CA LEU A 487 -13.65 30.86 -14.40
C LEU A 487 -13.18 32.32 -14.40
N LYS A 488 -14.07 33.21 -14.85
CA LYS A 488 -13.92 34.66 -14.76
C LYS A 488 -14.91 35.24 -13.77
N VAL A 489 -14.37 35.84 -12.71
CA VAL A 489 -15.11 36.43 -11.59
C VAL A 489 -15.06 37.95 -11.73
N THR A 490 -16.20 38.60 -11.85
CA THR A 490 -16.28 40.06 -11.95
C THR A 490 -16.68 40.66 -10.61
N VAL A 491 -15.83 41.54 -10.08
CA VAL A 491 -16.05 42.31 -8.87
C VAL A 491 -16.48 43.74 -9.23
N SER A 492 -17.60 44.19 -8.66
CA SER A 492 -18.12 45.55 -8.80
C SER A 492 -18.49 46.13 -7.44
N LYS A 493 -17.96 47.31 -7.10
CA LYS A 493 -18.13 47.99 -5.80
C LYS A 493 -17.70 47.10 -4.61
N GLY A 494 -16.58 46.39 -4.77
CA GLY A 494 -16.03 45.47 -3.77
C GLY A 494 -16.88 44.22 -3.53
N LYS A 495 -17.75 43.84 -4.48
CA LYS A 495 -18.64 42.67 -4.39
C LYS A 495 -18.57 41.81 -5.64
N ILE A 496 -18.66 40.49 -5.46
CA ILE A 496 -18.82 39.51 -6.54
C ILE A 496 -20.15 39.81 -7.24
N SER A 497 -20.09 40.13 -8.53
CA SER A 497 -21.23 40.59 -9.33
C SER A 497 -21.60 39.65 -10.47
N ASP A 498 -20.64 38.88 -10.97
CA ASP A 498 -20.84 37.87 -12.01
C ASP A 498 -19.75 36.78 -11.91
N ILE A 499 -20.08 35.56 -12.31
CA ILE A 499 -19.14 34.45 -12.49
C ILE A 499 -19.47 33.80 -13.84
N SER A 500 -18.47 33.68 -14.71
CA SER A 500 -18.61 33.12 -16.05
C SER A 500 -17.60 32.01 -16.31
N VAL A 501 -18.02 30.96 -17.02
CA VAL A 501 -17.12 29.88 -17.47
C VAL A 501 -16.26 30.34 -18.64
N GLU A 502 -14.98 29.99 -18.60
CA GLU A 502 -14.09 30.07 -19.76
C GLU A 502 -13.71 28.69 -20.30
N SER A 503 -13.37 27.75 -19.41
CA SER A 503 -13.20 26.35 -19.79
C SER A 503 -13.40 25.40 -18.61
N TYR A 504 -13.76 24.15 -18.89
CA TYR A 504 -13.80 23.07 -17.92
C TYR A 504 -13.42 21.75 -18.58
N GLY A 505 -12.70 20.88 -17.85
CA GLY A 505 -12.37 19.51 -18.29
C GLY A 505 -13.25 18.42 -17.70
N ASP A 506 -14.22 18.77 -16.85
CA ASP A 506 -15.14 17.84 -16.20
C ASP A 506 -16.22 17.30 -17.16
N ASP A 507 -16.80 16.15 -16.82
CA ASP A 507 -17.98 15.62 -17.50
C ASP A 507 -19.15 16.61 -17.39
N ALA A 508 -19.59 17.17 -18.53
CA ALA A 508 -20.52 18.31 -18.60
C ALA A 508 -21.79 18.17 -17.72
N GLN A 509 -22.38 16.96 -17.64
CA GLN A 509 -23.56 16.71 -16.81
C GLN A 509 -23.36 17.04 -15.32
N PHE A 510 -22.16 16.75 -14.78
CA PHE A 510 -21.86 17.03 -13.37
C PHE A 510 -21.36 18.46 -13.19
N PHE A 511 -20.62 18.98 -14.17
CA PHE A 511 -20.17 20.35 -14.18
C PHE A 511 -21.34 21.35 -14.19
N GLU A 512 -22.26 21.23 -15.16
CA GLU A 512 -23.45 22.09 -15.30
C GLU A 512 -24.34 22.01 -14.04
N SER A 513 -24.54 20.82 -13.49
CA SER A 513 -25.31 20.63 -12.25
C SER A 513 -24.68 21.28 -11.02
N ALA A 514 -23.34 21.40 -10.96
CA ALA A 514 -22.66 22.11 -9.90
C ALA A 514 -22.65 23.64 -10.16
N TYR A 515 -22.39 24.04 -11.42
CA TYR A 515 -22.16 25.42 -11.81
C TYR A 515 -23.30 26.37 -11.43
N ASP A 516 -24.52 26.07 -11.86
CA ASP A 516 -25.66 26.98 -11.62
C ASP A 516 -25.96 27.14 -10.12
N THR A 517 -25.77 26.09 -9.32
CA THR A 517 -26.07 26.12 -7.88
C THR A 517 -24.96 26.83 -7.11
N VAL A 518 -23.72 26.39 -7.28
CA VAL A 518 -22.56 26.87 -6.53
C VAL A 518 -22.27 28.34 -6.86
N THR A 519 -22.35 28.75 -8.13
CA THR A 519 -22.09 30.16 -8.48
C THR A 519 -23.17 31.11 -7.95
N GLN A 520 -24.44 30.69 -7.94
CA GLN A 520 -25.52 31.47 -7.34
C GLN A 520 -25.36 31.60 -5.82
N GLU A 521 -25.02 30.51 -5.12
CA GLU A 521 -24.74 30.56 -3.68
C GLU A 521 -23.56 31.50 -3.39
N ILE A 522 -22.45 31.39 -4.12
CA ILE A 522 -21.27 32.27 -3.96
C ILE A 522 -21.62 33.75 -4.17
N ILE A 523 -22.38 34.07 -5.22
CA ILE A 523 -22.81 35.46 -5.49
C ILE A 523 -23.77 35.96 -4.40
N SER A 524 -24.63 35.09 -3.85
CA SER A 524 -25.57 35.46 -2.80
C SER A 524 -24.91 35.66 -1.43
N GLU A 525 -23.97 34.79 -1.04
CA GLU A 525 -23.28 34.83 0.25
C GLU A 525 -22.01 35.70 0.23
N GLN A 526 -21.52 36.07 -0.97
CA GLN A 526 -20.25 36.79 -1.18
C GLN A 526 -19.04 36.03 -0.59
N SER A 527 -19.09 34.71 -0.68
CA SER A 527 -18.20 33.77 0.01
C SER A 527 -17.99 32.52 -0.86
N THR A 528 -16.77 31.96 -0.87
CA THR A 528 -16.48 30.66 -1.50
C THR A 528 -16.76 29.47 -0.60
N ASN A 529 -17.06 29.70 0.68
CA ASN A 529 -17.48 28.66 1.64
C ASN A 529 -19.00 28.43 1.50
N VAL A 530 -19.41 27.74 0.43
CA VAL A 530 -20.79 27.32 0.16
C VAL A 530 -20.89 25.78 0.14
N ASP A 531 -22.09 25.21 0.07
CA ASP A 531 -22.26 23.75 0.13
C ASP A 531 -22.06 23.10 -1.27
N SER A 532 -21.44 21.92 -1.31
CA SER A 532 -21.23 21.19 -2.56
C SER A 532 -22.50 20.49 -3.04
N VAL A 533 -22.77 20.48 -4.35
CA VAL A 533 -23.94 19.79 -4.92
C VAL A 533 -23.80 18.26 -4.80
N SER A 534 -24.83 17.62 -4.25
CA SER A 534 -24.89 16.16 -4.09
C SER A 534 -24.80 15.46 -5.44
N GLY A 535 -23.82 14.55 -5.58
CA GLY A 535 -23.54 13.86 -6.84
C GLY A 535 -22.56 14.59 -7.78
N ALA A 536 -22.27 15.88 -7.53
CA ALA A 536 -21.33 16.71 -8.31
C ALA A 536 -20.25 17.36 -7.42
N THR A 537 -19.84 16.67 -6.36
CA THR A 537 -18.94 17.21 -5.31
C THR A 537 -17.58 17.67 -5.83
N TYR A 538 -16.94 16.91 -6.74
CA TYR A 538 -15.63 17.29 -7.28
C TYR A 538 -15.71 18.53 -8.18
N SER A 539 -16.74 18.62 -9.03
CA SER A 539 -17.00 19.79 -9.87
C SER A 539 -17.33 21.02 -9.03
N SER A 540 -18.13 20.84 -7.97
CA SER A 540 -18.43 21.90 -6.98
C SER A 540 -17.15 22.44 -6.33
N ASN A 541 -16.24 21.55 -5.91
CA ASN A 541 -14.97 21.94 -5.30
C ASN A 541 -14.06 22.67 -6.29
N GLY A 542 -13.96 22.19 -7.54
CA GLY A 542 -13.18 22.88 -8.58
C GLY A 542 -13.69 24.28 -8.90
N ILE A 543 -15.01 24.49 -8.84
CA ILE A 543 -15.63 25.82 -9.01
C ILE A 543 -15.33 26.73 -7.81
N MET A 544 -15.46 26.23 -6.57
CA MET A 544 -15.13 26.99 -5.36
C MET A 544 -13.63 27.37 -5.31
N GLU A 545 -12.74 26.46 -5.72
CA GLU A 545 -11.30 26.69 -5.83
C GLU A 545 -10.98 27.76 -6.90
N ALA A 546 -11.57 27.64 -8.10
CA ALA A 546 -11.37 28.61 -9.18
C ALA A 546 -11.85 30.02 -8.81
N VAL A 547 -12.96 30.15 -8.08
CA VAL A 547 -13.41 31.45 -7.58
C VAL A 547 -12.50 31.97 -6.46
N ALA A 548 -12.01 31.11 -5.56
CA ALA A 548 -11.08 31.54 -4.51
C ALA A 548 -9.75 32.04 -5.10
N ASP A 549 -9.22 31.37 -6.12
CA ASP A 549 -8.02 31.76 -6.87
C ASP A 549 -8.19 33.14 -7.54
N ALA A 550 -9.32 33.36 -8.22
CA ALA A 550 -9.67 34.66 -8.79
C ALA A 550 -9.79 35.77 -7.73
N LEU A 551 -10.39 35.48 -6.56
CA LEU A 551 -10.55 36.45 -5.48
C LEU A 551 -9.27 36.77 -4.71
N ASN A 552 -8.33 35.82 -4.63
CA ASN A 552 -6.97 36.10 -4.14
C ASN A 552 -6.31 37.18 -5.02
N SER A 553 -6.46 37.06 -6.34
CA SER A 553 -5.98 38.06 -7.30
C SER A 553 -6.72 39.40 -7.26
N ALA A 554 -7.93 39.44 -6.68
CA ALA A 554 -8.72 40.65 -6.46
C ALA A 554 -8.46 41.34 -5.11
N THR A 555 -7.75 40.71 -4.19
CA THR A 555 -7.52 41.24 -2.83
C THR A 555 -6.47 42.35 -2.83
N LYS A 556 -6.68 43.40 -2.01
CA LYS A 556 -5.78 44.56 -1.86
C LYS A 556 -4.47 44.26 -1.12
#